data_AF-A0A2D4LZZ7-F1
#
_entry.id   AF-A0A2D4LZZ7-F1
#
_cell.length_a   1.000
_cell.length_b   1.000
_cell.length_c   1.000
_cell.angle_alpha   90.00
_cell.angle_beta   90.00
_cell.angle_gamma   90.00
#
_symmetry.space_group_name_H-M   'P 1'
#
loop_
_entity.id
_entity.type
_entity.pdbx_description
1 polymer ?
#
loop_
_entity_poly.entity_id
_entity_poly.type
_entity_poly.pdbx_seq_one_letter_code
_entity_poly.pdbx_strand_id
1 'polypeptide(L)'
;AIGGKTAKKTTSVNESPLITQKKIEESQVAEKSSPNVSMQTQSTSEMILQELQETIITNHNETRTDTKEIKEEMKNVKTEVRSDIMKLDGKVDSIQKALEKNENKIKEVEKRTEKTEQEIGKISQQLKMINKETENSFIQIEMEQAAFYLRFQNVEETKEENLEMIMVELIADKLEREKDEILNELDDVYRVSTNYAR
;
A
#
# COMPACT_ATOMS: atom_id res chain seq x y z
N ALA A 1 -1.12 -43.08 -11.58
CA ALA A 1 -2.49 -42.98 -12.12
C ALA A 1 -2.83 -41.48 -12.15
N ILE A 2 -3.26 -40.81 -13.21
CA ILE A 2 -3.90 -41.10 -14.52
C ILE A 2 -3.38 -39.97 -15.46
N GLY A 3 -2.83 -40.19 -16.65
CA GLY A 3 -3.54 -40.46 -17.92
C GLY A 3 -4.09 -39.14 -18.51
N GLY A 4 -3.87 -38.72 -19.77
CA GLY A 4 -3.40 -39.44 -20.95
C GLY A 4 -3.12 -38.54 -22.16
N LYS A 5 -2.75 -39.23 -23.25
CA LYS A 5 -2.29 -38.78 -24.57
C LYS A 5 -3.41 -38.18 -25.42
N THR A 6 -3.05 -37.44 -26.48
CA THR A 6 -3.32 -37.85 -27.87
C THR A 6 -2.57 -36.97 -28.88
N ALA A 7 -2.07 -37.63 -29.93
CA ALA A 7 -1.37 -37.06 -31.07
C ALA A 7 -2.33 -36.69 -32.19
N LYS A 8 -1.91 -35.80 -33.11
CA LYS A 8 -2.35 -35.88 -34.51
C LYS A 8 -1.26 -35.40 -35.47
N LYS A 9 -0.88 -36.33 -36.35
CA LYS A 9 -0.04 -36.22 -37.54
C LYS A 9 -0.90 -35.74 -38.71
N THR A 10 -0.37 -34.89 -39.59
CA THR A 10 -0.67 -34.92 -41.04
C THR A 10 0.44 -34.23 -41.85
N THR A 11 0.97 -35.01 -42.79
CA THR A 11 1.88 -34.72 -43.90
C THR A 11 1.17 -34.10 -45.11
N SER A 12 1.87 -33.31 -45.93
CA SER A 12 1.76 -33.24 -47.42
C SER A 12 2.83 -32.25 -47.93
N VAL A 13 3.95 -32.67 -48.52
CA VAL A 13 4.20 -33.03 -49.95
C VAL A 13 3.87 -31.92 -50.95
N ASN A 14 4.91 -31.36 -51.58
CA ASN A 14 5.02 -31.08 -53.03
C ASN A 14 6.45 -30.58 -53.30
N GLU A 15 7.40 -31.43 -53.70
CA GLU A 15 7.70 -31.82 -55.09
C GLU A 15 8.14 -30.64 -55.98
N SER A 16 9.45 -30.41 -56.06
CA SER A 16 10.06 -29.66 -57.17
C SER A 16 10.05 -30.55 -58.42
N PRO A 17 9.57 -30.08 -59.59
CA PRO A 17 9.48 -30.92 -60.77
C PRO A 17 10.87 -31.16 -61.38
N LEU A 18 11.26 -32.43 -61.47
CA LEU A 18 12.26 -32.90 -62.42
C LEU A 18 11.63 -32.84 -63.81
N ILE A 19 11.94 -31.81 -64.60
CA ILE A 19 11.49 -31.75 -65.99
C ILE A 19 12.43 -32.61 -66.85
N THR A 20 11.91 -33.78 -67.20
CA THR A 20 12.36 -34.67 -68.27
C THR A 20 12.53 -33.93 -69.59
N GLN A 21 13.69 -34.11 -70.24
CA GLN A 21 13.94 -33.73 -71.63
C GLN A 21 12.89 -34.37 -72.55
N LYS A 22 12.05 -33.56 -73.17
CA LYS A 22 11.22 -33.96 -74.31
C LYS A 22 11.94 -33.53 -75.59
N LYS A 23 12.48 -34.51 -76.32
CA LYS A 23 12.93 -34.36 -77.71
C LYS A 23 11.72 -33.84 -78.52
N ILE A 24 11.83 -32.62 -79.04
CA ILE A 24 10.88 -32.08 -80.03
C ILE A 24 11.60 -32.12 -81.36
N GLU A 25 11.05 -32.92 -82.26
CA GLU A 25 11.44 -33.02 -83.67
C GLU A 25 11.26 -31.66 -84.35
N GLU A 26 12.25 -31.31 -85.18
CA GLU A 26 12.17 -30.21 -86.13
C GLU A 26 10.95 -30.38 -87.05
N SER A 27 10.11 -29.37 -87.10
CA SER A 27 9.27 -29.12 -88.27
C SER A 27 9.58 -27.70 -88.75
N GLN A 28 10.45 -27.62 -89.76
CA GLN A 28 10.71 -26.37 -90.48
C GLN A 28 9.45 -25.99 -91.26
N VAL A 29 8.79 -24.92 -90.84
CA VAL A 29 7.88 -24.16 -91.71
C VAL A 29 8.60 -22.86 -92.08
N ALA A 30 8.97 -22.79 -93.35
CA ALA A 30 9.62 -21.64 -93.95
C ALA A 30 8.65 -20.46 -94.05
N GLU A 31 8.90 -19.39 -93.31
CA GLU A 31 8.39 -18.06 -93.65
C GLU A 31 9.55 -17.18 -94.11
N LYS A 32 9.49 -16.81 -95.39
CA LYS A 32 10.41 -15.84 -96.01
C LYS A 32 10.14 -14.46 -95.44
N SER A 33 11.11 -13.87 -94.75
CA SER A 33 11.13 -12.43 -94.41
C SER A 33 12.36 -11.75 -95.03
N SER A 34 12.22 -10.46 -95.35
CA SER A 34 13.18 -9.66 -96.11
C SER A 34 14.36 -9.15 -95.25
N PRO A 35 15.57 -8.97 -95.81
CA PRO A 35 16.81 -8.74 -95.04
C PRO A 35 16.84 -7.42 -94.24
N ASN A 36 16.08 -6.40 -94.66
CA ASN A 36 16.16 -5.06 -94.08
C ASN A 36 15.33 -4.89 -92.78
N VAL A 37 14.30 -5.72 -92.58
CA VAL A 37 13.49 -5.73 -91.34
C VAL A 37 14.18 -6.54 -90.24
N SER A 38 14.97 -7.56 -90.62
CA SER A 38 15.69 -8.47 -89.71
C SER A 38 16.83 -7.81 -88.95
N MET A 39 17.58 -6.87 -89.55
CA MET A 39 18.68 -6.18 -88.85
C MET A 39 18.19 -5.11 -87.86
N GLN A 40 17.08 -4.43 -88.18
CA GLN A 40 16.49 -3.40 -87.30
C GLN A 40 15.80 -4.03 -86.07
N THR A 41 15.14 -5.18 -86.24
CA THR A 41 14.53 -5.93 -85.12
C THR A 41 15.59 -6.58 -84.21
N GLN A 42 16.73 -7.01 -84.75
CA GLN A 42 17.84 -7.54 -83.97
C GLN A 42 18.49 -6.44 -83.09
N SER A 43 18.77 -5.26 -83.64
CA SER A 43 19.34 -4.12 -82.89
C SER A 43 18.39 -3.60 -81.80
N THR A 44 17.08 -3.59 -82.05
CA THR A 44 16.08 -3.19 -81.04
C THR A 44 15.99 -4.20 -79.89
N SER A 45 16.14 -5.50 -80.18
CA SER A 45 16.09 -6.55 -79.16
C SER A 45 17.32 -6.54 -78.23
N GLU A 46 18.49 -6.23 -78.77
CA GLU A 46 19.73 -6.08 -77.99
C GLU A 46 19.66 -4.88 -77.02
N MET A 47 19.07 -3.76 -77.47
CA MET A 47 18.85 -2.57 -76.63
C MET A 47 17.91 -2.87 -75.45
N ILE A 48 16.79 -3.56 -75.70
CA ILE A 48 15.83 -3.96 -74.65
C ILE A 48 16.49 -4.91 -73.64
N LEU A 49 17.33 -5.84 -74.09
CA LEU A 49 18.06 -6.75 -73.21
C LEU A 49 19.06 -6.00 -72.31
N GLN A 50 19.73 -4.98 -72.85
CA GLN A 50 20.67 -4.16 -72.10
C GLN A 50 19.95 -3.29 -71.04
N GLU A 51 18.84 -2.64 -71.39
CA GLU A 51 18.01 -1.90 -70.42
C GLU A 51 17.47 -2.81 -69.31
N LEU A 52 17.10 -4.05 -69.64
CA LEU A 52 16.67 -5.04 -68.65
C LEU A 52 17.81 -5.41 -67.69
N GLN A 53 19.03 -5.60 -68.20
CA GLN A 53 20.20 -5.87 -67.37
C GLN A 53 20.54 -4.70 -66.45
N GLU A 54 20.52 -3.47 -66.95
CA GLU A 54 20.74 -2.26 -66.15
C GLU A 54 19.69 -2.10 -65.05
N THR A 55 18.42 -2.39 -65.36
CA THR A 55 17.32 -2.39 -64.39
C THR A 55 17.53 -3.45 -63.30
N ILE A 56 17.94 -4.67 -63.67
CA ILE A 56 18.24 -5.75 -62.70
C ILE A 56 19.40 -5.37 -61.78
N ILE A 57 20.48 -4.81 -62.33
CA ILE A 57 21.65 -4.37 -61.54
C ILE A 57 21.26 -3.25 -60.58
N THR A 58 20.46 -2.29 -61.05
CA THR A 58 19.96 -1.17 -60.25
C THR A 58 19.12 -1.66 -59.09
N ASN A 59 18.10 -2.49 -59.37
CA ASN A 59 17.26 -3.12 -58.34
C ASN A 59 18.07 -3.94 -57.33
N HIS A 60 19.10 -4.68 -57.80
CA HIS A 60 19.97 -5.45 -56.90
C HIS A 60 20.78 -4.54 -55.97
N ASN A 61 21.28 -3.41 -56.49
CA ASN A 61 22.04 -2.44 -55.70
C ASN A 61 21.15 -1.72 -54.67
N GLU A 62 19.93 -1.34 -55.05
CA GLU A 62 18.92 -0.78 -54.14
C GLU A 62 18.58 -1.78 -53.03
N THR A 63 18.18 -3.00 -53.39
CA THR A 63 17.88 -4.07 -52.42
C THR A 63 19.05 -4.33 -51.46
N ARG A 64 20.29 -4.29 -51.97
CA ARG A 64 21.49 -4.45 -51.15
C ARG A 64 21.72 -3.28 -50.20
N THR A 65 21.33 -2.07 -50.59
CA THR A 65 21.40 -0.87 -49.75
C THR A 65 20.36 -0.95 -48.63
N ASP A 66 19.10 -1.20 -48.98
CA ASP A 66 18.01 -1.39 -48.00
C ASP A 66 18.35 -2.48 -46.99
N THR A 67 18.88 -3.62 -47.47
CA THR A 67 19.30 -4.73 -46.60
C THR A 67 20.38 -4.30 -45.60
N LYS A 68 21.30 -3.39 -45.98
CA LYS A 68 22.32 -2.87 -45.06
C LYS A 68 21.72 -1.91 -44.04
N GLU A 69 20.82 -1.02 -44.46
CA GLU A 69 20.15 -0.07 -43.59
C GLU A 69 19.32 -0.80 -42.53
N ILE A 70 18.47 -1.74 -42.96
CA ILE A 70 17.67 -2.59 -42.05
C ILE A 70 18.58 -3.32 -41.05
N LYS A 71 19.73 -3.83 -41.50
CA LYS A 71 20.67 -4.54 -40.63
C LYS A 71 21.27 -3.61 -39.55
N GLU A 72 21.57 -2.37 -39.90
CA GLU A 72 22.12 -1.41 -38.93
C GLU A 72 21.03 -0.91 -37.96
N GLU A 73 19.84 -0.60 -38.46
CA GLU A 73 18.68 -0.26 -37.59
C GLU A 73 18.39 -1.39 -36.60
N MET A 74 18.34 -2.63 -37.09
CA MET A 74 18.10 -3.81 -36.25
C MET A 74 19.19 -3.99 -35.19
N LYS A 75 20.45 -3.66 -35.52
CA LYS A 75 21.56 -3.67 -34.55
C LYS A 75 21.40 -2.55 -33.52
N ASN A 76 21.01 -1.35 -33.93
CA ASN A 76 20.77 -0.22 -33.03
C ASN A 76 19.63 -0.54 -32.05
N VAL A 77 18.48 -1.01 -32.56
CA VAL A 77 17.34 -1.43 -31.73
C VAL A 77 17.77 -2.51 -30.72
N LYS A 78 18.57 -3.51 -31.16
CA LYS A 78 19.08 -4.54 -30.25
C LYS A 78 19.94 -3.94 -29.13
N THR A 79 20.77 -2.94 -29.41
CA THR A 79 21.60 -2.29 -28.39
C THR A 79 20.79 -1.44 -27.42
N GLU A 80 19.78 -0.72 -27.92
CA GLU A 80 18.89 0.09 -27.09
C GLU A 80 18.05 -0.78 -26.15
N VAL A 81 17.41 -1.83 -26.68
CA VAL A 81 16.65 -2.80 -25.88
C VAL A 81 17.52 -3.42 -24.79
N ARG A 82 18.77 -3.79 -25.12
CA ARG A 82 19.70 -4.32 -24.11
C ARG A 82 20.03 -3.29 -23.03
N SER A 83 20.21 -2.02 -23.39
CA SER A 83 20.45 -0.94 -22.43
C SER A 83 19.26 -0.77 -21.49
N ASP A 84 18.04 -0.78 -22.02
CA ASP A 84 16.84 -0.59 -21.22
C ASP A 84 16.54 -1.77 -20.31
N ILE A 85 16.80 -3.00 -20.75
CA ILE A 85 16.76 -4.19 -19.87
C ILE A 85 17.71 -4.01 -18.68
N MET A 86 18.96 -3.59 -18.92
CA MET A 86 19.92 -3.38 -17.83
C MET A 86 19.49 -2.28 -16.85
N LYS A 87 18.86 -1.20 -17.35
CA LYS A 87 18.30 -0.14 -16.48
C LYS A 87 17.12 -0.66 -15.67
N LEU A 88 16.25 -1.46 -16.27
CA LEU A 88 15.10 -2.07 -15.59
C LEU A 88 15.55 -3.04 -14.51
N ASP A 89 16.53 -3.89 -14.78
CA ASP A 89 17.10 -4.82 -13.80
C ASP A 89 17.61 -4.07 -12.55
N GLY A 90 18.36 -2.98 -12.73
CA GLY A 90 18.83 -2.16 -11.60
C GLY A 90 17.70 -1.50 -10.80
N LYS A 91 16.60 -1.11 -11.46
CA LYS A 91 15.40 -0.61 -10.77
C LYS A 91 14.69 -1.72 -10.00
N VAL A 92 14.58 -2.93 -10.57
CA VAL A 92 13.98 -4.10 -9.94
C VAL A 92 14.77 -4.49 -8.68
N ASP A 93 16.11 -4.54 -8.75
CA ASP A 93 16.96 -4.82 -7.59
C ASP A 93 16.76 -3.79 -6.47
N SER A 94 16.64 -2.51 -6.84
CA SER A 94 16.41 -1.43 -5.88
C SER A 94 15.04 -1.56 -5.19
N ILE A 95 14.00 -1.94 -5.93
CA ILE A 95 12.66 -2.20 -5.40
C ILE A 95 12.67 -3.41 -4.48
N GLN A 96 13.33 -4.51 -4.86
CA GLN A 96 13.42 -5.71 -4.02
C GLN A 96 14.08 -5.41 -2.67
N LYS A 97 15.21 -4.68 -2.66
CA LYS A 97 15.88 -4.24 -1.43
C LYS A 97 14.98 -3.36 -0.55
N ALA A 98 14.22 -2.45 -1.18
CA ALA A 98 13.30 -1.59 -0.45
C ALA A 98 12.13 -2.38 0.17
N LEU A 99 11.61 -3.37 -0.55
CA LEU A 99 10.53 -4.26 -0.07
C LEU A 99 10.99 -5.08 1.14
N GLU A 100 12.16 -5.71 1.07
CA GLU A 100 12.72 -6.48 2.20
C GLU A 100 12.92 -5.59 3.44
N LYS A 101 13.46 -4.38 3.24
CA LYS A 101 13.62 -3.39 4.32
C LYS A 101 12.28 -2.98 4.93
N ASN A 102 11.25 -2.79 4.11
CA ASN A 102 9.91 -2.42 4.57
C ASN A 102 9.25 -3.57 5.32
N GLU A 103 9.39 -4.82 4.86
CA GLU A 103 8.87 -6.00 5.53
C GLU A 103 9.43 -6.14 6.95
N ASN A 104 10.75 -5.95 7.11
CA ASN A 104 11.39 -5.98 8.42
C ASN A 104 10.89 -4.88 9.36
N LYS A 105 10.70 -3.65 8.84
CA LYS A 105 10.14 -2.54 9.61
C LYS A 105 8.70 -2.81 10.06
N ILE A 106 7.88 -3.39 9.19
CA ILE A 106 6.49 -3.74 9.52
C ILE A 106 6.46 -4.75 10.68
N LYS A 107 7.27 -5.82 10.61
CA LYS A 107 7.38 -6.81 11.68
C LYS A 107 7.79 -6.18 13.03
N GLU A 108 8.71 -5.21 13.01
CA GLU A 108 9.12 -4.50 14.23
C GLU A 108 7.99 -3.62 14.80
N VAL A 109 7.27 -2.90 13.93
CA VAL A 109 6.14 -2.05 14.31
C VAL A 109 5.00 -2.89 14.87
N GLU A 110 4.66 -4.03 14.25
CA GLU A 110 3.64 -4.96 14.74
C GLU A 110 3.97 -5.45 16.16
N LYS A 111 5.21 -5.92 16.38
CA LYS A 111 5.67 -6.38 17.70
C LYS A 111 5.60 -5.28 18.77
N ARG A 112 6.00 -4.05 18.42
CA ARG A 112 5.89 -2.90 19.33
C ARG A 112 4.43 -2.55 19.64
N THR A 113 3.58 -2.60 18.63
CA THR A 113 2.15 -2.27 18.74
C THR A 113 1.44 -3.27 19.65
N GLU A 114 1.68 -4.57 19.46
CA GLU A 114 1.14 -5.64 20.30
C GLU A 114 1.55 -5.46 21.77
N LYS A 115 2.84 -5.16 22.03
CA LYS A 115 3.32 -4.90 23.39
C LYS A 115 2.62 -3.69 24.02
N THR A 116 2.50 -2.59 23.28
CA THR A 116 1.83 -1.38 23.76
C THR A 116 0.34 -1.61 24.04
N GLU A 117 -0.35 -2.38 23.20
CA GLU A 117 -1.75 -2.73 23.41
C GLU A 117 -1.95 -3.56 24.69
N GLN A 118 -1.05 -4.52 24.96
CA GLN A 118 -1.06 -5.29 26.21
C GLN A 118 -0.82 -4.40 27.45
N GLU A 119 0.10 -3.44 27.37
CA GLU A 119 0.37 -2.49 28.47
C GLU A 119 -0.84 -1.57 28.73
N ILE A 120 -1.47 -1.05 27.67
CA ILE A 120 -2.71 -0.26 27.77
C ILE A 120 -3.83 -1.08 28.40
N GLY A 121 -3.96 -2.36 28.02
CA GLY A 121 -4.93 -3.28 28.63
C GLY A 121 -4.76 -3.42 30.14
N LYS A 122 -3.51 -3.60 30.62
CA LYS A 122 -3.19 -3.68 32.05
C LYS A 122 -3.51 -2.38 32.79
N ILE A 123 -3.12 -1.23 32.22
CA ILE A 123 -3.39 0.09 32.81
C ILE A 123 -4.90 0.32 32.94
N SER A 124 -5.67 -0.03 31.90
CA SER A 124 -7.14 0.08 31.92
C SER A 124 -7.77 -0.76 33.05
N GLN A 125 -7.28 -1.98 33.25
CA GLN A 125 -7.74 -2.83 34.35
C GLN A 125 -7.38 -2.24 35.72
N GLN A 126 -6.15 -1.77 35.90
CA GLN A 126 -5.71 -1.11 37.13
C GLN A 126 -6.56 0.13 37.45
N LEU A 127 -6.84 0.96 36.45
CA LEU A 127 -7.65 2.17 36.63
C LEU A 127 -9.08 1.82 37.07
N LYS A 128 -9.69 0.77 36.51
CA LYS A 128 -11.01 0.28 36.97
C LYS A 128 -11.00 -0.15 38.44
N MET A 129 -9.94 -0.83 38.89
CA MET A 129 -9.81 -1.25 40.28
C MET A 129 -9.66 -0.04 41.22
N ILE A 130 -8.76 0.90 40.89
CA ILE A 130 -8.55 2.13 41.66
C ILE A 130 -9.84 2.94 41.75
N ASN A 131 -10.58 3.07 40.66
CA ASN A 131 -11.84 3.83 40.66
C ASN A 131 -12.88 3.19 41.59
N LYS A 132 -12.99 1.86 41.59
CA LYS A 132 -13.89 1.13 42.48
C LYS A 132 -13.48 1.26 43.95
N GLU A 133 -12.18 1.17 44.24
CA GLU A 133 -11.66 1.37 45.60
C GLU A 133 -11.92 2.79 46.09
N THR A 134 -11.67 3.78 45.24
CA THR A 134 -11.90 5.20 45.55
C THR A 134 -13.39 5.48 45.81
N GLU A 135 -14.28 4.95 44.97
CA GLU A 135 -15.72 5.06 45.14
C GLU A 135 -16.17 4.43 46.47
N ASN A 136 -15.67 3.24 46.80
CA ASN A 136 -15.97 2.59 48.08
C ASN A 136 -15.46 3.41 49.29
N SER A 137 -14.24 3.94 49.22
CA SER A 137 -13.68 4.78 50.29
C SER A 137 -14.48 6.07 50.47
N PHE A 138 -14.92 6.67 49.36
CA PHE A 138 -15.78 7.85 49.39
C PHE A 138 -17.13 7.56 50.06
N ILE A 139 -17.80 6.47 49.67
CA ILE A 139 -19.04 6.00 50.30
C ILE A 139 -18.84 5.78 51.80
N GLN A 140 -17.74 5.15 52.21
CA GLN A 140 -17.46 4.90 53.62
C GLN A 140 -17.32 6.22 54.40
N ILE A 141 -16.58 7.19 53.86
CA ILE A 141 -16.41 8.50 54.51
C ILE A 141 -17.75 9.24 54.62
N GLU A 142 -18.57 9.24 53.57
CA GLU A 142 -19.90 9.85 53.61
C GLU A 142 -20.81 9.17 54.64
N MET A 143 -20.77 7.83 54.74
CA MET A 143 -21.50 7.08 55.75
C MET A 143 -21.04 7.43 57.17
N GLU A 144 -19.73 7.50 57.41
CA GLU A 144 -19.15 7.87 58.70
C GLU A 144 -19.53 9.30 59.09
N GLN A 145 -19.50 10.23 58.12
CA GLN A 145 -19.93 11.62 58.30
C GLN A 145 -21.43 11.70 58.65
N ALA A 146 -22.30 10.99 57.92
CA ALA A 146 -23.72 10.95 58.21
C ALA A 146 -24.01 10.35 59.61
N ALA A 147 -23.32 9.27 59.97
CA ALA A 147 -23.42 8.66 61.30
C ALA A 147 -22.91 9.59 62.41
N PHE A 148 -21.89 10.40 62.13
CA PHE A 148 -21.42 11.44 63.04
C PHE A 148 -22.50 12.51 63.25
N TYR A 149 -23.04 13.10 62.19
CA TYR A 149 -24.09 14.13 62.31
C TYR A 149 -25.32 13.62 63.07
N LEU A 150 -25.77 12.39 62.80
CA LEU A 150 -26.88 11.77 63.54
C LEU A 150 -26.56 11.61 65.02
N ARG A 151 -25.33 11.21 65.39
CA ARG A 151 -24.94 11.12 66.81
C ARG A 151 -24.96 12.49 67.49
N PHE A 152 -24.47 13.53 66.82
CA PHE A 152 -24.50 14.90 67.34
C PHE A 152 -25.91 15.44 67.56
N GLN A 153 -26.84 15.15 66.64
CA GLN A 153 -28.24 15.57 66.79
C GLN A 153 -28.97 14.88 67.95
N ASN A 154 -28.51 13.71 68.37
CA ASN A 154 -29.12 12.93 69.44
C ASN A 154 -28.44 13.14 70.80
N VAL A 155 -27.55 14.12 70.94
CA VAL A 155 -27.00 14.50 72.25
C VAL A 155 -28.08 15.24 73.04
N GLU A 156 -28.47 14.68 74.18
CA GLU A 156 -29.41 15.31 75.11
C GLU A 156 -28.62 16.08 76.17
N GLU A 157 -28.90 17.38 76.29
CA GLU A 157 -28.34 18.24 77.33
C GLU A 157 -29.05 17.96 78.66
N THR A 158 -28.30 17.57 79.70
CA THR A 158 -28.89 17.43 81.04
C THR A 158 -29.12 18.80 81.68
N LYS A 159 -29.98 18.89 82.70
CA LYS A 159 -30.41 20.18 83.31
C LYS A 159 -29.27 21.04 83.87
N GLU A 160 -28.09 20.48 84.06
CA GLU A 160 -26.91 21.11 84.66
C GLU A 160 -25.79 21.35 83.64
N GLU A 161 -25.96 20.86 82.40
CA GLU A 161 -25.00 21.03 81.32
C GLU A 161 -25.41 22.20 80.43
N ASN A 162 -24.40 22.91 79.92
CA ASN A 162 -24.55 23.88 78.84
C ASN A 162 -23.75 23.37 77.64
N LEU A 163 -24.43 22.64 76.75
CA LEU A 163 -23.84 21.95 75.62
C LEU A 163 -23.20 22.95 74.64
N GLU A 164 -23.76 24.15 74.50
CA GLU A 164 -23.21 25.23 73.68
C GLU A 164 -21.83 25.66 74.20
N MET A 165 -21.69 25.97 75.49
CA MET A 165 -20.40 26.37 76.05
C MET A 165 -19.38 25.23 76.08
N ILE A 166 -19.82 23.98 76.26
CA ILE A 166 -18.94 22.80 76.15
C ILE A 166 -18.43 22.67 74.70
N MET A 167 -19.29 22.83 73.70
CA MET A 167 -18.90 22.79 72.29
C MET A 167 -17.93 23.92 71.95
N VAL A 168 -18.20 25.14 72.41
CA VAL A 168 -17.32 26.30 72.23
C VAL A 168 -15.95 26.04 72.84
N GLU A 169 -15.90 25.54 74.08
CA GLU A 169 -14.65 25.20 74.75
C GLU A 169 -13.85 24.13 74.00
N LEU A 170 -14.51 23.03 73.61
CA LEU A 170 -13.86 21.95 72.85
C LEU A 170 -13.35 22.40 71.48
N ILE A 171 -14.11 23.23 70.77
CA ILE A 171 -13.73 23.75 69.44
C ILE A 171 -12.60 24.78 69.57
N ALA A 172 -12.70 25.71 70.52
CA ALA A 172 -11.66 26.69 70.81
C ALA A 172 -10.34 26.02 71.17
N ASP A 173 -10.37 25.02 72.04
CA ASP A 173 -9.19 24.23 72.42
C ASP A 173 -8.62 23.47 71.22
N LYS A 174 -9.48 22.87 70.38
CA LYS A 174 -9.03 22.07 69.24
C LYS A 174 -8.44 22.91 68.10
N LEU A 175 -8.97 24.12 67.89
CA LEU A 175 -8.55 25.05 66.86
C LEU A 175 -7.51 26.07 67.35
N GLU A 176 -7.19 26.06 68.64
CA GLU A 176 -6.30 27.03 69.29
C GLU A 176 -6.77 28.49 69.06
N ARG A 177 -8.08 28.72 69.19
CA ARG A 177 -8.74 30.04 69.00
C ARG A 177 -9.41 30.52 70.29
N GLU A 178 -9.73 31.81 70.36
CA GLU A 178 -10.43 32.34 71.54
C GLU A 178 -11.89 31.87 71.58
N LYS A 179 -12.38 31.51 72.78
CA LYS A 179 -13.73 31.01 72.99
C LYS A 179 -14.81 31.97 72.50
N ASP A 180 -14.63 33.28 72.73
CA ASP A 180 -15.57 34.30 72.30
C ASP A 180 -15.65 34.41 70.78
N GLU A 181 -14.54 34.17 70.07
CA GLU A 181 -14.52 34.14 68.61
C GLU A 181 -15.33 32.96 68.07
N ILE A 182 -15.15 31.77 68.66
CA ILE A 182 -15.89 30.56 68.32
C ILE A 182 -17.39 30.67 68.65
N LEU A 183 -17.73 31.26 69.81
CA LEU A 183 -19.12 31.46 70.22
C LEU A 183 -19.88 32.36 69.24
N ASN A 184 -19.26 33.48 68.82
CA ASN A 184 -19.87 34.39 67.84
C ASN A 184 -20.07 33.72 66.47
N GLU A 185 -19.11 32.91 66.02
CA GLU A 185 -19.24 32.14 64.77
C GLU A 185 -20.37 31.11 64.84
N LEU A 186 -20.52 30.43 65.98
CA LEU A 186 -21.58 29.44 66.20
C LEU A 186 -22.97 30.10 66.19
N ASP A 187 -23.11 31.25 66.85
CA ASP A 187 -24.33 32.07 66.84
C ASP A 187 -24.70 32.53 65.42
N ASP A 188 -23.72 32.96 64.62
CA ASP A 188 -23.94 33.36 63.23
C ASP A 188 -24.44 32.19 62.37
N VAL A 189 -23.88 30.98 62.54
CA VAL A 189 -24.35 29.76 61.85
C VAL A 189 -25.79 29.41 62.26
N TYR A 190 -26.12 29.53 63.54
CA TYR A 190 -27.49 29.31 64.05
C TYR A 190 -28.49 30.35 63.49
N ARG A 191 -28.08 31.62 63.39
CA ARG A 191 -28.89 32.68 62.79
C ARG A 191 -29.12 32.46 61.29
N VAL A 192 -28.10 32.01 60.56
CA VAL A 192 -28.24 31.72 59.12
C VAL A 192 -29.22 30.57 58.89
N SER A 193 -29.07 29.46 59.61
CA SER A 193 -29.93 28.27 59.45
C SER A 193 -31.40 28.53 59.78
N THR A 194 -31.70 29.38 60.78
CA THR A 194 -33.09 29.74 61.15
C THR A 194 -33.74 30.73 60.19
N ASN A 195 -32.97 31.56 59.47
CA ASN A 195 -33.51 32.49 58.47
C ASN A 195 -33.85 31.82 57.12
N TYR A 196 -33.21 30.69 56.78
CA TYR A 196 -33.55 29.90 55.58
C TYR A 196 -34.76 28.97 55.77
N ALA A 197 -35.26 28.81 56.99
CA ALA A 197 -36.42 27.97 57.32
C ALA A 197 -37.78 28.73 57.33
N ARG A 198 -37.81 29.98 56.86
CA ARG A 198 -39.04 30.77 56.60
C ARG A 198 -39.34 30.82 55.12
#